data_AF-A0A914SGR6-F1
#
_entry.id   AF-A0A914SGR6-F1
#
_cell.length_a   1.000
_cell.length_b   1.000
_cell.length_c   1.000
_cell.angle_alpha   90.00
_cell.angle_beta   90.00
_cell.angle_gamma   90.00
#
_symmetry.space_group_name_H-M   'P 1'
#
loop_
_entity.id
_entity.type
_entity.pdbx_description
1 polymer ?
#
loop_
_entity_poly.entity_id
_entity_poly.type
_entity_poly.pdbx_seq_one_letter_code
_entity_poly.pdbx_strand_id
1 'polypeptide(L)'
;MKKAVSDLIQKVLMVPPKHFTVEYSINPWMGGKVDQPKAQKQWDALKQAIEKQGVKVLTLDPVKGLPDMVFVCNSGIIHDKNVYLSKFRHKERTGEQNHYLEWFKANNYKVFGEDYPEYFEGGGDACFSDYKTLWAGYGSRSNKSVYEKVKEIGDFTTVICDLVDPKFYHLDTCFCPVGSTSALWYPQAFSEATQKEIRSRLPDAIEVDDKEAAAFVCNAITIRNDVISPIGVSEKTKQALSKIGYTVTEVDMSEFMKSGGACQCLILKL
;
A
#
# COMPACT_ATOMS: atom_id res chain seq x y z
N MET A 1 -19.19 11.19 -13.13
CA MET A 1 -18.12 11.55 -12.18
C MET A 1 -17.22 10.34 -12.00
N LYS A 2 -15.90 10.49 -12.10
CA LYS A 2 -14.96 9.41 -11.78
C LYS A 2 -15.10 9.11 -10.29
N LYS A 3 -15.47 7.88 -9.92
CA LYS A 3 -15.49 7.47 -8.51
C LYS A 3 -14.05 7.22 -8.06
N ALA A 4 -13.66 7.79 -6.93
CA ALA A 4 -12.38 7.48 -6.31
C ALA A 4 -12.39 6.02 -5.85
N VAL A 5 -11.22 5.38 -5.79
CA VAL A 5 -11.13 4.00 -5.26
C VAL A 5 -11.60 3.94 -3.81
N SER A 6 -11.35 5.00 -3.02
CA SER A 6 -11.79 5.11 -1.62
C SER A 6 -13.30 4.89 -1.44
N ASP A 7 -14.13 5.28 -2.40
CA ASP A 7 -15.59 5.09 -2.36
C ASP A 7 -16.04 3.65 -2.66
N LEU A 8 -15.17 2.85 -3.27
CA LEU A 8 -15.49 1.52 -3.80
C LEU A 8 -15.09 0.39 -2.85
N ILE A 9 -14.29 0.67 -1.81
CA ILE A 9 -13.78 -0.36 -0.90
C ILE A 9 -14.93 -0.95 -0.09
N GLN A 10 -15.24 -2.21 -0.37
CA GLN A 10 -16.22 -3.01 0.38
C GLN A 10 -15.56 -4.12 1.20
N LYS A 11 -14.39 -4.59 0.74
CA LYS A 11 -13.67 -5.70 1.34
C LYS A 11 -12.17 -5.48 1.25
N VAL A 12 -11.45 -5.92 2.28
CA VAL A 12 -9.99 -5.99 2.28
C VAL A 12 -9.52 -7.36 2.80
N LEU A 13 -8.32 -7.77 2.43
CA LEU A 13 -7.59 -8.89 3.03
C LEU A 13 -6.54 -8.35 3.99
N MET A 14 -6.36 -9.01 5.12
CA MET A 14 -5.27 -8.79 6.10
C MET A 14 -4.65 -10.12 6.51
N VAL A 15 -3.43 -10.11 7.04
CA VAL A 15 -2.79 -11.29 7.64
C VAL A 15 -2.47 -10.98 9.11
N PRO A 16 -2.97 -11.76 10.09
CA PRO A 16 -2.68 -11.55 11.51
C PRO A 16 -1.19 -11.67 11.86
N PRO A 17 -0.66 -10.89 12.81
CA PRO A 17 0.79 -10.79 13.07
C PRO A 17 1.35 -11.92 13.95
N LYS A 18 0.74 -13.11 13.95
CA LYS A 18 1.12 -14.24 14.83
C LYS A 18 2.60 -14.65 14.70
N HIS A 19 3.19 -14.46 13.52
CA HIS A 19 4.58 -14.79 13.21
C HIS A 19 5.40 -13.54 12.83
N PHE A 20 4.88 -12.34 13.05
CA PHE A 20 5.51 -11.10 12.61
C PHE A 20 6.73 -10.76 13.46
N THR A 21 7.89 -10.59 12.84
CA THR A 21 9.12 -10.20 13.53
C THR A 21 10.08 -9.57 12.50
N VAL A 22 11.11 -8.87 12.97
CA VAL A 22 12.18 -8.38 12.11
C VAL A 22 13.36 -9.36 12.22
N GLU A 23 13.49 -10.26 11.24
CA GLU A 23 14.53 -11.31 11.21
C GLU A 23 15.71 -10.97 10.29
N TYR A 24 15.53 -10.00 9.40
CA TYR A 24 16.48 -9.61 8.36
C TYR A 24 16.35 -8.10 8.05
N SER A 25 17.21 -7.58 7.17
CA SER A 25 17.18 -6.18 6.73
C SER A 25 17.23 -6.11 5.20
N ILE A 26 16.09 -5.79 4.59
CA ILE A 26 15.89 -5.64 3.14
C ILE A 26 15.32 -4.26 2.77
N ASN A 27 15.27 -3.35 3.74
CA ASN A 27 14.98 -1.92 3.55
C ASN A 27 15.65 -1.10 4.67
N PRO A 28 15.80 0.23 4.51
CA PRO A 28 16.51 1.06 5.49
C PRO A 28 15.86 1.20 6.87
N TRP A 29 14.58 0.84 7.02
CA TRP A 29 13.82 0.98 8.26
C TRP A 29 13.91 -0.27 9.15
N MET A 30 14.24 -1.42 8.55
CA MET A 30 14.27 -2.70 9.25
C MET A 30 15.27 -2.70 10.41
N GLY A 31 14.75 -2.77 11.63
CA GLY A 31 15.55 -2.82 12.84
C GLY A 31 14.75 -2.90 14.14
N GLY A 32 15.45 -3.27 15.21
CA GLY A 32 14.86 -3.41 16.54
C GLY A 32 14.15 -4.76 16.76
N LYS A 33 13.46 -4.86 17.90
CA LYS A 33 12.72 -6.06 18.32
C LYS A 33 11.23 -5.77 18.36
N VAL A 34 10.44 -6.63 17.72
CA VAL A 34 8.97 -6.56 17.74
C VAL A 34 8.44 -7.00 19.11
N ASP A 35 7.58 -6.17 19.70
CA ASP A 35 6.73 -6.52 20.82
C ASP A 35 5.46 -7.18 20.27
N GLN A 36 5.38 -8.51 20.38
CA GLN A 36 4.29 -9.31 19.82
C GLN A 36 2.90 -8.93 20.36
N PRO A 37 2.67 -8.87 21.69
CA PRO A 37 1.40 -8.36 22.22
C PRO A 37 1.03 -6.97 21.72
N LYS A 38 2.00 -6.05 21.58
CA LYS A 38 1.74 -4.71 21.05
C LYS A 38 1.39 -4.74 19.57
N ALA A 39 2.13 -5.50 18.75
CA ALA A 39 1.86 -5.66 17.32
C ALA A 39 0.44 -6.22 17.07
N GLN A 40 0.01 -7.19 17.87
CA GLN A 40 -1.36 -7.71 17.80
C GLN A 40 -2.39 -6.61 18.12
N LYS A 41 -2.21 -5.82 19.19
CA LYS A 41 -3.11 -4.71 19.53
C LYS A 41 -3.17 -3.65 18.42
N GLN A 42 -2.03 -3.31 17.82
CA GLN A 42 -1.95 -2.34 16.72
C GLN A 42 -2.69 -2.86 15.47
N TRP A 43 -2.48 -4.13 15.12
CA TRP A 43 -3.19 -4.78 14.02
C TRP A 43 -4.71 -4.81 14.26
N ASP A 44 -5.15 -5.15 15.48
CA ASP A 44 -6.56 -5.15 15.85
C ASP A 44 -7.16 -3.74 15.78
N ALA A 45 -6.41 -2.72 16.18
CA ALA A 45 -6.84 -1.32 16.08
C ALA A 45 -7.06 -0.87 14.62
N LEU A 46 -6.12 -1.20 13.73
CA LEU A 46 -6.26 -0.94 12.29
C LEU A 46 -7.47 -1.69 11.72
N LYS A 47 -7.59 -2.98 12.00
CA LYS A 47 -8.74 -3.80 11.58
C LYS A 47 -10.07 -3.20 12.05
N GLN A 48 -10.17 -2.79 13.31
CA GLN A 48 -11.36 -2.14 13.85
C GLN A 48 -11.65 -0.79 13.20
N ALA A 49 -10.64 0.03 12.91
CA ALA A 49 -10.83 1.29 12.19
C ALA A 49 -11.43 1.07 10.80
N ILE A 50 -10.97 0.04 10.08
CA ILE A 50 -11.51 -0.36 8.78
C ILE A 50 -12.95 -0.89 8.91
N GLU A 51 -13.20 -1.78 9.88
CA GLU A 51 -14.53 -2.38 10.09
C GLU A 51 -15.58 -1.33 10.52
N LYS A 52 -15.18 -0.31 11.30
CA LYS A 52 -16.05 0.82 11.68
C LYS A 52 -16.54 1.63 10.48
N GLN A 53 -15.77 1.65 9.41
CA GLN A 53 -16.22 2.28 8.17
C GLN A 53 -17.31 1.43 7.48
N GLY A 54 -17.50 0.15 7.83
CA GLY A 54 -18.41 -0.78 7.15
C GLY A 54 -17.72 -1.65 6.08
N VAL A 55 -16.39 -1.72 6.10
CA VAL A 55 -15.61 -2.58 5.20
C VAL A 55 -15.45 -3.97 5.83
N LYS A 56 -15.69 -5.01 5.05
CA LYS A 56 -15.46 -6.39 5.49
C LYS A 56 -13.98 -6.74 5.45
N VAL A 57 -13.41 -7.10 6.60
CA VAL A 57 -12.03 -7.59 6.69
C VAL A 57 -12.03 -9.11 6.58
N LEU A 58 -11.37 -9.65 5.56
CA LEU A 58 -11.00 -11.05 5.45
C LEU A 58 -9.60 -11.27 6.02
N THR A 59 -9.31 -12.50 6.43
CA THR A 59 -7.99 -12.91 6.89
C THR A 59 -7.42 -14.06 6.07
N LEU A 60 -6.12 -14.01 5.81
CA LEU A 60 -5.31 -15.16 5.40
C LEU A 60 -4.44 -15.57 6.60
N ASP A 61 -4.32 -16.88 6.83
CA ASP A 61 -3.53 -17.39 7.95
C ASP A 61 -2.04 -17.09 7.76
N PRO A 62 -1.33 -16.61 8.80
CA PRO A 62 0.09 -16.35 8.72
C PRO A 62 0.89 -17.65 8.69
N VAL A 63 2.01 -17.64 7.99
CA VAL A 63 2.91 -18.81 7.87
C VAL A 63 4.18 -18.58 8.68
N LYS A 64 4.57 -19.57 9.47
CA LYS A 64 5.81 -19.52 10.25
C LYS A 64 7.03 -19.44 9.32
N GLY A 65 7.93 -18.51 9.61
CA GLY A 65 9.13 -18.27 8.78
C GLY A 65 8.91 -17.28 7.64
N LEU A 66 7.70 -16.73 7.49
CA LEU A 66 7.39 -15.65 6.54
C LEU A 66 6.81 -14.45 7.31
N PRO A 67 7.64 -13.74 8.10
CA PRO A 67 7.15 -12.71 9.02
C PRO A 67 6.50 -11.53 8.30
N ASP A 68 6.94 -11.20 7.08
CA ASP A 68 6.42 -10.08 6.29
C ASP A 68 5.10 -10.40 5.56
N MET A 69 4.51 -11.59 5.74
CA MET A 69 3.17 -11.88 5.21
C MET A 69 2.08 -10.93 5.74
N VAL A 70 2.33 -10.28 6.89
CA VAL A 70 1.46 -9.20 7.39
C VAL A 70 1.30 -8.06 6.38
N PHE A 71 2.29 -7.84 5.53
CA PHE A 71 2.28 -6.82 4.47
C PHE A 71 1.63 -7.35 3.19
N VAL A 72 0.38 -7.78 3.32
CA VAL A 72 -0.40 -8.45 2.26
C VAL A 72 -0.70 -7.52 1.07
N CYS A 73 -0.54 -6.20 1.22
CA CYS A 73 -0.58 -5.24 0.12
C CYS A 73 0.37 -5.66 -1.02
N ASN A 74 1.51 -6.25 -0.67
CA ASN A 74 2.50 -6.69 -1.64
C ASN A 74 2.18 -8.03 -2.29
N SER A 75 1.01 -8.64 -2.07
CA SER A 75 0.65 -9.92 -2.69
C SER A 75 0.31 -9.82 -4.19
N GLY A 76 -0.11 -8.64 -4.65
CA GLY A 76 -0.41 -8.36 -6.05
C GLY A 76 -1.17 -7.04 -6.20
N ILE A 77 -1.64 -6.77 -7.42
CA ILE A 77 -2.58 -5.67 -7.70
C ILE A 77 -3.86 -6.22 -8.33
N ILE A 78 -5.00 -5.76 -7.83
CA ILE A 78 -6.32 -6.24 -8.24
C ILE A 78 -7.03 -5.18 -9.08
N HIS A 79 -7.66 -5.65 -10.16
CA HIS A 79 -8.67 -4.90 -10.90
C HIS A 79 -9.85 -5.86 -11.18
N ASP A 80 -11.01 -5.57 -10.61
CA ASP A 80 -12.16 -6.48 -10.56
C ASP A 80 -11.83 -7.89 -10.01
N LYS A 81 -11.97 -8.90 -10.86
CA LYS A 81 -11.66 -10.31 -10.57
C LYS A 81 -10.35 -10.77 -11.16
N ASN A 82 -9.54 -9.85 -11.67
CA ASN A 82 -8.20 -10.12 -12.16
C ASN A 82 -7.17 -9.64 -11.13
N VAL A 83 -6.15 -10.45 -10.88
CA VAL A 83 -5.01 -10.09 -10.04
C VAL A 83 -3.72 -10.32 -10.81
N TYR A 84 -2.83 -9.33 -10.81
CA TYR A 84 -1.45 -9.54 -11.21
C TYR A 84 -0.65 -9.87 -9.94
N LEU A 85 -0.20 -11.12 -9.85
CA LEU A 85 0.50 -11.65 -8.68
C LEU A 85 1.87 -11.00 -8.56
N SER A 86 2.28 -10.71 -7.34
CA SER A 86 3.63 -10.22 -7.07
C SER A 86 4.69 -11.30 -7.29
N LYS A 87 5.88 -10.82 -7.64
CA LYS A 87 7.13 -11.56 -7.65
C LYS A 87 8.19 -10.75 -6.90
N PHE A 88 8.47 -11.18 -5.67
CA PHE A 88 9.33 -10.46 -4.74
C PHE A 88 10.79 -10.42 -5.20
N ARG A 89 11.44 -9.26 -5.01
CA ARG A 89 12.87 -9.09 -5.33
C ARG A 89 13.78 -9.81 -4.36
N HIS A 90 13.39 -9.82 -3.09
CA HIS A 90 14.18 -10.37 -2.00
C HIS A 90 13.77 -11.80 -1.70
N LYS A 91 14.76 -12.70 -1.62
CA LYS A 91 14.57 -14.14 -1.36
C LYS A 91 13.84 -14.41 -0.05
N GLU A 92 13.94 -13.49 0.90
CA GLU A 92 13.30 -13.55 2.22
C GLU A 92 11.77 -13.57 2.11
N ARG A 93 11.21 -12.97 1.05
CA ARG A 93 9.75 -12.89 0.82
C ARG A 93 9.24 -13.78 -0.31
N THR A 94 10.10 -14.45 -1.07
CA THR A 94 9.65 -15.26 -2.22
C THR A 94 8.77 -16.44 -1.81
N GLY A 95 8.94 -16.96 -0.59
CA GLY A 95 8.09 -18.01 -0.04
C GLY A 95 6.62 -17.61 0.14
N GLU A 96 6.31 -16.31 0.17
CA GLU A 96 4.94 -15.81 0.34
C GLU A 96 4.09 -16.01 -0.92
N GLN A 97 4.72 -16.00 -2.10
CA GLN A 97 4.04 -15.95 -3.40
C GLN A 97 3.03 -17.09 -3.59
N ASN A 98 3.42 -18.33 -3.24
CA ASN A 98 2.54 -19.50 -3.39
C ASN A 98 1.30 -19.40 -2.49
N HIS A 99 1.43 -18.87 -1.28
CA HIS A 99 0.30 -18.72 -0.36
C HIS A 99 -0.71 -17.69 -0.89
N TYR A 100 -0.23 -16.60 -1.49
CA TYR A 100 -1.09 -15.63 -2.15
C TYR A 100 -1.76 -16.20 -3.38
N LEU A 101 -1.02 -16.94 -4.21
CA LEU A 101 -1.55 -17.62 -5.39
C LEU A 101 -2.70 -18.58 -5.04
N GLU A 102 -2.49 -19.43 -4.04
CA GLU A 102 -3.50 -20.37 -3.55
C GLU A 102 -4.73 -19.63 -3.03
N TRP A 103 -4.53 -18.56 -2.26
CA TRP A 103 -5.63 -17.75 -1.73
C TRP A 103 -6.44 -17.10 -2.85
N PHE A 104 -5.79 -16.51 -3.87
CA PHE A 104 -6.48 -15.88 -5.00
C PHE A 104 -7.28 -16.90 -5.82
N LYS A 105 -6.69 -18.06 -6.12
CA LYS A 105 -7.37 -19.16 -6.84
C LYS A 105 -8.57 -19.67 -6.04
N ALA A 106 -8.42 -19.88 -4.74
CA ALA A 106 -9.52 -20.31 -3.86
C ALA A 106 -10.65 -19.27 -3.73
N ASN A 107 -10.37 -17.98 -3.96
CA ASN A 107 -11.33 -16.89 -3.91
C ASN A 107 -11.84 -16.45 -5.30
N ASN A 108 -11.67 -17.30 -6.33
CA ASN A 108 -12.14 -17.09 -7.69
C ASN A 108 -11.58 -15.83 -8.38
N TYR A 109 -10.33 -15.46 -8.09
CA TYR A 109 -9.60 -14.48 -8.90
C TYR A 109 -8.94 -15.18 -10.08
N LYS A 110 -8.96 -14.53 -11.24
CA LYS A 110 -8.11 -14.88 -12.38
C LYS A 110 -6.72 -14.31 -12.13
N VAL A 111 -5.73 -15.20 -12.05
CA VAL A 111 -4.35 -14.84 -11.71
C VAL A 111 -3.51 -14.66 -12.96
N PHE A 112 -2.70 -13.61 -12.97
CA PHE A 112 -1.69 -13.27 -13.98
C PHE A 112 -0.32 -13.13 -13.30
N GLY A 113 0.76 -13.12 -14.09
CA GLY A 113 2.12 -12.87 -13.58
C GLY A 113 2.86 -14.09 -13.02
N GLU A 114 2.30 -15.30 -13.11
CA GLU A 114 2.96 -16.55 -12.68
C GLU A 114 4.24 -16.84 -13.49
N ASP A 115 4.24 -16.54 -14.80
CA ASP A 115 5.31 -16.93 -15.73
C ASP A 115 6.28 -15.79 -16.11
N TYR A 116 6.19 -14.63 -15.45
CA TYR A 116 6.97 -13.46 -15.84
C TYR A 116 8.30 -13.34 -15.05
N PRO A 117 9.44 -13.02 -15.71
CA PRO A 117 10.73 -13.01 -15.02
C PRO A 117 10.90 -11.80 -14.10
N GLU A 118 10.31 -10.65 -14.42
CA GLU A 118 10.51 -9.39 -13.69
C GLU A 118 9.89 -9.35 -12.29
N TYR A 119 10.54 -8.57 -11.41
CA TYR A 119 10.06 -8.31 -10.07
C TYR A 119 8.93 -7.29 -10.07
N PHE A 120 7.95 -7.56 -9.23
CA PHE A 120 6.78 -6.71 -8.99
C PHE A 120 6.26 -6.95 -7.58
N GLU A 121 6.07 -5.90 -6.80
CA GLU A 121 5.66 -6.02 -5.40
C GLU A 121 4.28 -5.42 -5.14
N GLY A 122 3.39 -5.56 -6.13
CA GLY A 122 1.95 -5.46 -5.95
C GLY A 122 1.48 -4.08 -5.54
N GLY A 123 0.50 -4.06 -4.64
CA GLY A 123 -0.12 -2.86 -4.07
C GLY A 123 0.85 -1.91 -3.37
N GLY A 124 2.04 -2.38 -2.97
CA GLY A 124 3.07 -1.51 -2.40
C GLY A 124 3.71 -0.59 -3.44
N ASP A 125 3.87 -1.07 -4.66
CA ASP A 125 4.43 -0.29 -5.77
C ASP A 125 3.37 0.21 -6.76
N ALA A 126 2.13 -0.25 -6.67
CA ALA A 126 1.09 0.16 -7.60
C ALA A 126 -0.23 0.41 -6.88
N CYS A 127 -0.86 1.56 -7.12
CA CYS A 127 -2.15 1.88 -6.52
C CYS A 127 -3.07 2.60 -7.50
N PHE A 128 -4.36 2.29 -7.44
CA PHE A 128 -5.38 2.98 -8.22
C PHE A 128 -5.87 4.22 -7.45
N SER A 129 -5.91 5.39 -8.10
CA SER A 129 -6.59 6.58 -7.55
C SER A 129 -8.07 6.63 -7.92
N ASP A 130 -8.36 6.20 -9.14
CA ASP A 130 -9.70 5.92 -9.65
C ASP A 130 -9.66 4.59 -10.41
N TYR A 131 -10.83 4.14 -10.85
CA TYR A 131 -10.95 2.87 -11.56
C TYR A 131 -10.21 2.81 -12.91
N LYS A 132 -9.78 3.96 -13.46
CA LYS A 132 -9.13 4.06 -14.77
C LYS A 132 -7.67 4.51 -14.70
N THR A 133 -7.10 4.72 -13.52
CA THR A 133 -5.78 5.32 -13.35
C THR A 133 -4.98 4.54 -12.32
N LEU A 134 -4.01 3.78 -12.80
CA LEU A 134 -3.03 3.08 -11.98
C LEU A 134 -1.76 3.94 -11.87
N TRP A 135 -1.38 4.30 -10.66
CA TRP A 135 -0.07 4.87 -10.35
C TRP A 135 0.89 3.73 -10.07
N ALA A 136 2.04 3.74 -10.75
CA ALA A 136 2.93 2.59 -10.86
C ALA A 136 4.38 2.98 -10.58
N GLY A 137 4.82 2.78 -9.34
CA GLY A 137 6.17 3.02 -8.84
C GLY A 137 7.19 2.01 -9.36
N TYR A 138 8.40 2.47 -9.66
CA TYR A 138 9.53 1.58 -9.94
C TYR A 138 10.82 2.14 -9.36
N GLY A 139 11.83 1.28 -9.24
CA GLY A 139 13.13 1.65 -8.70
C GLY A 139 13.68 0.51 -7.85
N SER A 140 13.56 0.64 -6.53
CA SER A 140 14.15 -0.31 -5.57
C SER A 140 13.55 -1.72 -5.63
N ARG A 141 12.25 -1.84 -5.88
CA ARG A 141 11.53 -3.12 -5.77
C ARG A 141 10.99 -3.58 -7.13
N SER A 142 9.96 -2.94 -7.67
CA SER A 142 9.38 -3.33 -8.96
C SER A 142 10.22 -2.87 -10.18
N ASN A 143 10.27 -3.71 -11.21
CA ASN A 143 10.84 -3.35 -12.51
C ASN A 143 9.84 -2.53 -13.34
N LYS A 144 10.28 -1.45 -13.98
CA LYS A 144 9.42 -0.62 -14.85
C LYS A 144 8.70 -1.41 -15.96
N SER A 145 9.37 -2.40 -16.55
CA SER A 145 8.82 -3.19 -17.67
C SER A 145 7.62 -4.06 -17.28
N VAL A 146 7.47 -4.42 -16.00
CA VAL A 146 6.36 -5.28 -15.56
C VAL A 146 4.99 -4.64 -15.79
N TYR A 147 4.94 -3.31 -15.82
CA TYR A 147 3.69 -2.58 -16.00
C TYR A 147 3.09 -2.71 -17.40
N GLU A 148 3.86 -3.13 -18.41
CA GLU A 148 3.27 -3.51 -19.70
C GLU A 148 2.45 -4.80 -19.60
N LYS A 149 2.81 -5.70 -18.68
CA LYS A 149 2.08 -6.94 -18.40
C LYS A 149 0.94 -6.75 -17.41
N VAL A 150 1.10 -5.85 -16.44
CA VAL A 150 0.02 -5.51 -15.50
C VAL A 150 -1.24 -5.03 -16.24
N LYS A 151 -1.12 -4.42 -17.43
CA LYS A 151 -2.27 -4.03 -18.27
C LYS A 151 -3.17 -5.22 -18.69
N GLU A 152 -2.69 -6.46 -18.62
CA GLU A 152 -3.50 -7.65 -18.93
C GLU A 152 -4.68 -7.84 -17.96
N ILE A 153 -4.67 -7.19 -16.79
CA ILE A 153 -5.74 -7.32 -15.79
C ILE A 153 -6.94 -6.40 -16.03
N GLY A 154 -6.87 -5.41 -16.94
CA GLY A 154 -7.98 -4.48 -17.16
C GLY A 154 -7.71 -3.33 -18.11
N ASP A 155 -8.72 -2.48 -18.29
CA ASP A 155 -8.67 -1.26 -19.12
C ASP A 155 -8.48 -0.01 -18.26
N PHE A 156 -7.21 0.36 -18.06
CA PHE A 156 -6.83 1.57 -17.33
C PHE A 156 -5.55 2.18 -17.90
N THR A 157 -5.36 3.47 -17.63
CA THR A 157 -4.11 4.17 -17.90
C THR A 157 -3.12 3.91 -16.77
N THR A 158 -1.89 3.58 -17.13
CA THR A 158 -0.76 3.49 -16.19
C THR A 158 0.03 4.79 -16.19
N VAL A 159 0.23 5.38 -15.01
CA VAL A 159 1.10 6.53 -14.77
C VAL A 159 2.35 6.02 -14.07
N ILE A 160 3.47 6.01 -14.78
CA ILE A 160 4.74 5.51 -14.25
C ILE A 160 5.35 6.55 -13.31
N CYS A 161 5.73 6.12 -12.11
CA CYS A 161 6.30 6.92 -11.04
C CYS A 161 7.74 6.48 -10.75
N ASP A 162 8.69 7.37 -10.96
CA ASP A 162 10.12 7.13 -10.72
C ASP A 162 10.49 7.51 -9.28
N LEU A 163 10.77 6.50 -8.46
CA LEU A 163 11.14 6.66 -7.05
C LEU A 163 12.66 6.89 -6.93
N VAL A 164 13.05 8.04 -6.37
CA VAL A 164 14.45 8.48 -6.34
C VAL A 164 15.08 8.47 -4.94
N ASP A 165 14.28 8.31 -3.88
CA ASP A 165 14.76 8.20 -2.50
C ASP A 165 14.67 6.75 -2.01
N PRO A 166 15.79 6.08 -1.69
CA PRO A 166 15.80 4.68 -1.25
C PRO A 166 15.10 4.44 0.09
N LYS A 167 14.81 5.46 0.90
CA LYS A 167 13.99 5.32 2.11
C LYS A 167 12.53 5.02 1.77
N PHE A 168 12.06 5.51 0.64
CA PHE A 168 10.69 5.34 0.14
C PHE A 168 10.69 4.31 -0.99
N TYR A 169 11.06 3.08 -0.61
CA TYR A 169 11.37 1.97 -1.51
C TYR A 169 10.14 1.34 -2.19
N HIS A 170 8.95 1.66 -1.69
CA HIS A 170 7.64 1.32 -2.24
C HIS A 170 6.83 2.60 -2.44
N LEU A 171 6.04 2.67 -3.51
CA LEU A 171 5.17 3.82 -3.82
C LEU A 171 4.24 4.18 -2.64
N ASP A 172 3.65 3.19 -1.98
CA ASP A 172 2.70 3.38 -0.88
C ASP A 172 3.33 3.99 0.39
N THR A 173 4.66 4.07 0.46
CA THR A 173 5.37 4.72 1.59
C THR A 173 5.44 6.24 1.43
N CYS A 174 5.26 6.75 0.22
CA CYS A 174 5.40 8.17 -0.11
C CYS A 174 4.23 8.74 -0.92
N PHE A 175 3.22 7.93 -1.28
CA PHE A 175 2.06 8.36 -2.04
C PHE A 175 0.80 7.57 -1.69
N CYS A 176 -0.29 8.28 -1.39
CA CYS A 176 -1.60 7.71 -1.11
C CYS A 176 -2.71 8.54 -1.76
N PRO A 177 -3.37 8.01 -2.79
CA PRO A 177 -4.60 8.59 -3.30
C PRO A 177 -5.67 8.69 -2.22
N VAL A 178 -6.24 9.89 -2.06
CA VAL A 178 -7.30 10.20 -1.10
C VAL A 178 -8.64 10.30 -1.82
N GLY A 179 -8.66 11.01 -2.95
CA GLY A 179 -9.83 11.16 -3.81
C GLY A 179 -9.47 11.04 -5.29
N SER A 180 -10.40 11.44 -6.17
CA SER A 180 -10.19 11.40 -7.62
C SER A 180 -9.20 12.46 -8.12
N THR A 181 -8.95 13.52 -7.34
CA THR A 181 -8.08 14.66 -7.67
C THR A 181 -7.06 14.98 -6.57
N SER A 182 -7.05 14.22 -5.47
CA SER A 182 -6.22 14.47 -4.29
C SER A 182 -5.48 13.22 -3.84
N ALA A 183 -4.29 13.43 -3.29
CA ALA A 183 -3.45 12.41 -2.66
C ALA A 183 -2.64 13.04 -1.52
N LEU A 184 -2.26 12.26 -0.51
CA LEU A 184 -1.12 12.56 0.33
C LEU A 184 0.14 12.14 -0.41
N TRP A 185 1.17 12.98 -0.47
CA TRP A 185 2.41 12.59 -1.13
C TRP A 185 3.63 13.34 -0.59
N TYR A 186 4.80 12.71 -0.69
CA TYR A 186 6.10 13.28 -0.31
C TYR A 186 6.92 13.58 -1.58
N PRO A 187 6.98 14.84 -2.05
CA PRO A 187 7.56 15.18 -3.35
C PRO A 187 9.00 14.73 -3.57
N GLN A 188 9.83 14.75 -2.53
CA GLN A 188 11.25 14.49 -2.58
C GLN A 188 11.57 13.00 -2.86
N ALA A 189 10.59 12.10 -2.69
CA ALA A 189 10.72 10.70 -3.10
C ALA A 189 10.61 10.50 -4.61
N PHE A 190 10.22 11.53 -5.39
CA PHE A 190 9.89 11.41 -6.80
C PHE A 190 10.80 12.26 -7.70
N SER A 191 11.11 11.74 -8.89
CA SER A 191 11.76 12.53 -9.94
C SER A 191 10.89 13.71 -10.39
N GLU A 192 11.51 14.78 -10.91
CA GLU A 192 10.78 15.97 -11.35
C GLU A 192 9.68 15.68 -12.38
N ALA A 193 9.91 14.71 -13.28
CA ALA A 193 8.92 14.28 -14.26
C ALA A 193 7.68 13.67 -13.58
N THR A 194 7.90 12.82 -12.58
CA THR A 194 6.82 12.22 -11.78
C THR A 194 6.08 13.29 -10.97
N GLN A 195 6.78 14.25 -10.37
CA GLN A 195 6.14 15.35 -9.64
C GLN A 195 5.23 16.20 -10.56
N LYS A 196 5.63 16.41 -11.83
CA LYS A 196 4.79 17.11 -12.82
C LYS A 196 3.51 16.33 -13.14
N GLU A 197 3.60 15.02 -13.33
CA GLU A 197 2.42 14.16 -13.56
C GLU A 197 1.47 14.17 -12.36
N ILE A 198 2.00 14.06 -11.13
CA ILE A 198 1.19 14.13 -9.90
C ILE A 198 0.46 15.47 -9.84
N ARG A 199 1.15 16.60 -9.93
CA ARG A 199 0.53 17.94 -9.87
C ARG A 199 -0.48 18.17 -10.99
N SER A 200 -0.24 17.61 -12.18
CA SER A 200 -1.15 17.77 -13.32
C SER A 200 -2.43 16.95 -13.18
N ARG A 201 -2.35 15.72 -12.67
CA ARG A 201 -3.50 14.79 -12.61
C ARG A 201 -4.24 14.86 -11.27
N LEU A 202 -3.55 15.25 -10.22
CA LEU A 202 -4.05 15.39 -8.86
C LEU A 202 -3.81 16.82 -8.37
N PRO A 203 -4.55 17.82 -8.91
CA PRO A 203 -4.33 19.23 -8.59
C PRO A 203 -4.57 19.58 -7.11
N ASP A 204 -5.31 18.73 -6.39
CA ASP A 204 -5.61 18.89 -4.97
C ASP A 204 -4.70 18.00 -4.09
N ALA A 205 -3.54 17.56 -4.62
CA ALA A 205 -2.58 16.76 -3.86
C ALA A 205 -1.95 17.58 -2.72
N ILE A 206 -1.84 16.96 -1.54
CA ILE A 206 -1.38 17.54 -0.30
C ILE A 206 0.04 17.03 -0.04
N GLU A 207 1.01 17.94 -0.11
CA GLU A 207 2.40 17.65 0.19
C GLU A 207 2.60 17.46 1.70
N VAL A 208 3.17 16.33 2.10
CA VAL A 208 3.60 16.06 3.48
C VAL A 208 5.05 16.48 3.67
N ASP A 209 5.43 16.88 4.89
CA ASP A 209 6.81 17.25 5.21
C ASP A 209 7.70 16.05 5.56
N ASP A 210 9.00 16.29 5.77
CA ASP A 210 9.98 15.25 6.11
C ASP A 210 9.61 14.47 7.39
N LYS A 211 8.98 15.12 8.38
CA LYS A 211 8.60 14.47 9.64
C LYS A 211 7.40 13.56 9.44
N GLU A 212 6.40 14.01 8.69
CA GLU A 212 5.24 13.23 8.29
C GLU A 212 5.64 12.04 7.40
N ALA A 213 6.55 12.26 6.45
CA ALA A 213 7.07 11.19 5.59
C ALA A 213 7.83 10.13 6.42
N ALA A 214 8.67 10.55 7.37
CA ALA A 214 9.35 9.64 8.29
C ALA A 214 8.39 8.91 9.26
N ALA A 215 7.23 9.50 9.55
CA ALA A 215 6.16 8.89 10.31
C ALA A 215 5.23 7.99 9.46
N PHE A 216 5.57 7.74 8.18
CA PHE A 216 4.77 6.94 7.26
C PHE A 216 3.35 7.49 7.04
N VAL A 217 3.13 8.80 7.13
CA VAL A 217 1.80 9.42 6.94
C VAL A 217 1.19 9.08 5.58
N CYS A 218 2.03 8.96 4.54
CA CYS A 218 1.58 8.52 3.21
C CYS A 218 1.21 7.04 3.15
N ASN A 219 1.63 6.19 4.09
CA ASN A 219 1.20 4.79 4.15
C ASN A 219 -0.17 4.64 4.82
N ALA A 220 -1.10 5.51 4.41
CA ALA A 220 -2.46 5.60 4.86
C ALA A 220 -3.41 4.87 3.91
N ILE A 221 -4.60 4.55 4.42
CA ILE A 221 -5.71 4.04 3.63
C ILE A 221 -6.86 5.04 3.68
N THR A 222 -7.45 5.33 2.53
CA THR A 222 -8.63 6.20 2.47
C THR A 222 -9.85 5.35 2.16
N ILE A 223 -10.85 5.39 3.05
CA ILE A 223 -12.12 4.68 2.90
C ILE A 223 -13.23 5.71 2.99
N ARG A 224 -14.00 5.86 1.91
CA ARG A 224 -14.95 6.97 1.74
C ARG A 224 -14.22 8.30 2.00
N ASN A 225 -14.61 9.01 3.06
CA ASN A 225 -14.07 10.30 3.46
C ASN A 225 -13.17 10.22 4.70
N ASP A 226 -12.76 9.03 5.15
CA ASP A 226 -11.87 8.87 6.29
C ASP A 226 -10.48 8.38 5.85
N VAL A 227 -9.45 9.16 6.18
CA VAL A 227 -8.04 8.81 5.97
C VAL A 227 -7.52 8.17 7.24
N ILE A 228 -7.37 6.85 7.22
CA ILE A 228 -6.78 6.08 8.32
C ILE A 228 -5.27 6.05 8.10
N SER A 229 -4.51 6.75 8.95
CA SER A 229 -3.07 6.99 8.77
C SER A 229 -2.31 6.62 10.05
N PRO A 230 -1.00 6.30 9.97
CA PRO A 230 -0.17 6.21 11.16
C PRO A 230 -0.18 7.52 11.97
N ILE A 231 0.03 7.42 13.29
CA ILE A 231 0.22 8.60 14.13
C ILE A 231 1.39 9.43 13.60
N GLY A 232 1.15 10.72 13.38
CA GLY A 232 2.14 11.67 12.87
C GLY A 232 1.58 12.69 11.90
N VAL A 233 0.27 12.68 11.62
CA VAL A 233 -0.35 13.62 10.67
C VAL A 233 -0.34 15.03 11.27
N SER A 234 0.32 15.97 10.59
CA SER A 234 0.43 17.34 11.06
C SER A 234 -0.93 18.05 11.04
N GLU A 235 -1.09 19.09 11.88
CA GLU A 235 -2.29 19.92 11.85
C GLU A 235 -2.49 20.62 10.49
N LYS A 236 -1.41 20.96 9.80
CA LYS A 236 -1.47 21.51 8.44
C LYS A 236 -2.11 20.51 7.48
N THR A 237 -1.68 19.24 7.50
CA THR A 237 -2.22 18.18 6.66
C THR A 237 -3.66 17.84 7.03
N LYS A 238 -3.99 17.74 8.32
CA LYS A 238 -5.37 17.56 8.81
C LYS A 238 -6.30 18.67 8.31
N GLN A 239 -5.87 19.94 8.41
CA GLN A 239 -6.64 21.07 7.90
C GLN A 239 -6.80 21.03 6.38
N ALA A 240 -5.75 20.64 5.64
CA ALA A 240 -5.82 20.49 4.19
C ALA A 240 -6.83 19.41 3.77
N LEU A 241 -6.79 18.24 4.42
CA LEU A 241 -7.76 17.15 4.21
C LEU A 241 -9.18 17.58 4.57
N SER A 242 -9.36 18.26 5.71
CA SER A 242 -10.68 18.74 6.15
C SER A 242 -11.30 19.73 5.15
N LYS A 243 -10.49 20.62 4.53
CA LYS A 243 -10.98 21.56 3.50
C LYS A 243 -11.54 20.86 2.27
N ILE A 244 -11.06 19.66 1.95
CA ILE A 244 -11.55 18.84 0.84
C ILE A 244 -12.52 17.73 1.29
N GLY A 245 -13.03 17.81 2.53
CA GLY A 245 -14.11 16.96 3.03
C GLY A 245 -13.68 15.65 3.68
N TYR A 246 -12.40 15.48 3.99
CA TYR A 246 -11.87 14.26 4.61
C TYR A 246 -11.59 14.43 6.10
N THR A 247 -11.83 13.37 6.87
CA THR A 247 -11.40 13.24 8.27
C THR A 247 -10.13 12.39 8.36
N VAL A 248 -9.45 12.46 9.50
CA VAL A 248 -8.26 11.66 9.77
C VAL A 248 -8.48 10.82 11.03
N THR A 249 -8.26 9.52 10.89
CA THR A 249 -8.19 8.57 12.01
C THR A 249 -6.75 8.10 12.15
N GLU A 250 -6.06 8.51 13.22
CA GLU A 250 -4.69 8.07 13.48
C GLU A 250 -4.66 6.74 14.25
N VAL A 251 -3.80 5.82 13.81
CA VAL A 251 -3.57 4.53 14.47
C VAL A 251 -2.09 4.33 14.77
N ASP A 252 -1.78 3.74 15.93
CA ASP A 252 -0.40 3.40 16.27
C ASP A 252 0.07 2.19 15.44
N MET A 253 1.11 2.39 14.65
CA MET A 253 1.73 1.36 13.80
C MET A 253 3.20 1.12 14.16
N SER A 254 3.65 1.54 15.35
CA SER A 254 5.07 1.57 15.70
C SER A 254 5.79 0.23 15.57
N GLU A 255 5.10 -0.90 15.78
CA GLU A 255 5.73 -2.23 15.67
C GLU A 255 5.91 -2.65 14.21
N PHE A 256 5.00 -2.28 13.32
CA PHE A 256 5.11 -2.57 11.89
C PHE A 256 6.11 -1.65 11.19
N MET A 257 6.22 -0.40 11.64
CA MET A 257 7.21 0.56 11.14
C MET A 257 8.65 0.08 11.35
N LYS A 258 8.90 -0.78 12.34
CA LYS A 258 10.20 -1.46 12.54
C LYS A 258 10.59 -2.38 11.38
N SER A 259 9.63 -2.82 10.55
CA SER A 259 9.88 -3.55 9.29
C SER A 259 9.71 -2.65 8.06
N GLY A 260 9.41 -1.37 8.25
CA GLY A 260 9.25 -0.38 7.17
C GLY A 260 7.89 -0.38 6.49
N GLY A 261 6.81 -0.77 7.17
CA GLY A 261 5.43 -0.68 6.66
C GLY A 261 4.43 -0.19 7.70
N ALA A 262 3.25 0.26 7.27
CA ALA A 262 2.18 0.73 8.15
C ALA A 262 0.77 0.39 7.60
N CYS A 263 -0.19 1.31 7.62
CA CYS A 263 -1.61 0.98 7.38
C CYS A 263 -1.89 0.37 6.01
N GLN A 264 -1.43 1.00 4.92
CA GLN A 264 -1.68 0.52 3.56
C GLN A 264 -0.94 -0.78 3.28
N CYS A 265 0.28 -0.96 3.78
CA CYS A 265 1.02 -2.21 3.60
C CYS A 265 0.28 -3.42 4.18
N LEU A 266 -0.44 -3.23 5.29
CA LEU A 266 -1.15 -4.30 6.02
C LEU A 266 -2.45 -4.76 5.37
N ILE A 267 -2.89 -4.12 4.29
CA ILE A 267 -4.16 -4.46 3.62
C ILE A 267 -3.99 -4.68 2.13
N LEU A 268 -4.82 -5.55 1.57
CA LEU A 268 -5.08 -5.62 0.14
C LEU A 268 -6.54 -5.29 -0.12
N LYS A 269 -6.82 -4.31 -0.98
CA LYS A 269 -8.17 -3.95 -1.42
C LYS A 269 -8.67 -5.00 -2.41
N LEU A 270 -9.86 -5.58 -2.19
CA LEU A 270 -10.38 -6.76 -2.89
C LEU A 270 -11.52 -6.47 -3.86
#